data_AF-A0A937M7W9-F1
#
_entry.id   AF-A0A937M7W9-F1
#
_cell.length_a   1.000
_cell.length_b   1.000
_cell.length_c   1.000
_cell.angle_alpha   90.00
_cell.angle_beta   90.00
_cell.angle_gamma   90.00
#
_symmetry.space_group_name_H-M   'P 1'
#
loop_
_entity.id
_entity.type
_entity.pdbx_description
1 polymer ?
#
loop_
_entity_poly.entity_id
_entity_poly.type
_entity_poly.pdbx_seq_one_letter_code
_entity_poly.pdbx_strand_id
1 'polypeptide(L)'
;DHPEIFTAQIHAMLRASVGLENLQIMLPMISNINEVTSALQLIKKAYRDLIQEGIKVKFPPVGVMIELPAAVYQTRALAKLVDFISVGSNDLTQYLLAVDRNNPRVANLYSAFHPAVLGALQQVVNGAAAEGKPVSICGEMAGDPGAAVLLMAMGYDVLSMNAASLLKVKSVLRSITLEVAEKLLEDVMAMDDAQMIRSAVDLALYNAGVDRLLRSSRTN
;
A
#
# COMPACT_ATOMS: atom_id res chain seq x y z
N ASP A 1 9.41 10.79 -22.79
CA ASP A 1 9.78 9.51 -22.14
C ASP A 1 11.24 9.19 -22.35
N HIS A 2 11.83 8.56 -21.32
CA HIS A 2 13.23 8.13 -21.26
C HIS A 2 13.30 6.60 -21.06
N PRO A 3 12.87 5.79 -22.05
CA PRO A 3 12.84 4.33 -21.95
C PRO A 3 14.23 3.72 -21.68
N GLU A 4 15.29 4.42 -22.05
CA GLU A 4 16.68 4.07 -21.76
C GLU A 4 16.96 4.04 -20.25
N ILE A 5 16.44 5.00 -19.49
CA ILE A 5 16.61 5.06 -18.02
C ILE A 5 15.86 3.89 -17.37
N PHE A 6 14.61 3.67 -17.79
CA PHE A 6 13.80 2.56 -17.29
C PHE A 6 14.49 1.22 -17.56
N THR A 7 14.91 0.98 -18.81
CA THR A 7 15.57 -0.28 -19.19
C THR A 7 16.87 -0.50 -18.42
N ALA A 8 17.69 0.54 -18.24
CA ALA A 8 18.91 0.46 -17.45
C ALA A 8 18.63 0.08 -15.99
N GLN A 9 17.59 0.66 -15.38
CA GLN A 9 17.16 0.31 -14.03
C GLN A 9 16.72 -1.15 -13.93
N ILE A 10 15.91 -1.64 -14.87
CA ILE A 10 15.46 -3.05 -14.88
C ILE A 10 16.66 -4.00 -15.05
N HIS A 11 17.61 -3.69 -15.93
CA HIS A 11 18.84 -4.49 -16.08
C HIS A 11 19.62 -4.56 -14.76
N ALA A 12 19.79 -3.43 -14.08
CA ALA A 12 20.49 -3.37 -12.80
C ALA A 12 19.78 -4.19 -11.73
N MET A 13 18.45 -4.06 -11.60
CA MET A 13 17.65 -4.82 -10.64
C MET A 13 17.75 -6.33 -10.90
N LEU A 14 17.58 -6.76 -12.15
CA LEU A 14 17.68 -8.18 -12.51
C LEU A 14 19.07 -8.75 -12.26
N ARG A 15 20.14 -8.02 -12.60
CA ARG A 15 21.52 -8.47 -12.30
C ARG A 15 21.78 -8.57 -10.80
N ALA A 16 21.27 -7.62 -10.01
CA ALA A 16 21.42 -7.62 -8.55
C ALA A 16 20.70 -8.79 -7.86
N SER A 17 19.67 -9.39 -8.50
CA SER A 17 18.90 -10.50 -7.92
C SER A 17 19.51 -11.88 -8.17
N VAL A 18 20.56 -11.98 -8.99
CA VAL A 18 21.24 -13.24 -9.32
C VAL A 18 21.76 -13.90 -8.04
N GLY A 19 21.35 -15.15 -7.80
CA GLY A 19 21.73 -15.92 -6.62
C GLY A 19 20.97 -15.58 -5.33
N LEU A 20 20.12 -14.54 -5.33
CA LEU A 20 19.30 -14.15 -4.18
C LEU A 20 17.82 -14.53 -4.36
N GLU A 21 17.30 -14.46 -5.60
CA GLU A 21 15.92 -14.81 -5.96
C GLU A 21 14.83 -14.13 -5.11
N ASN A 22 15.12 -12.95 -4.55
CA ASN A 22 14.26 -12.22 -3.62
C ASN A 22 13.71 -10.89 -4.18
N LEU A 23 13.87 -10.65 -5.48
CA LEU A 23 13.44 -9.43 -6.13
C LEU A 23 11.95 -9.45 -6.47
N GLN A 24 11.28 -8.35 -6.18
CA GLN A 24 9.99 -7.97 -6.76
C GLN A 24 10.12 -6.61 -7.42
N ILE A 25 9.45 -6.40 -8.55
CA ILE A 25 9.45 -5.11 -9.25
C ILE A 25 8.08 -4.48 -9.08
N MET A 26 8.04 -3.23 -8.62
CA MET A 26 6.79 -2.50 -8.43
C MET A 26 6.80 -1.24 -9.29
N LEU A 27 5.76 -1.06 -10.09
CA LEU A 27 5.61 0.10 -10.97
C LEU A 27 4.85 1.22 -10.23
N PRO A 28 5.48 2.40 -10.02
CA PRO A 28 4.82 3.55 -9.42
C PRO A 28 4.03 4.37 -10.46
N MET A 29 3.20 5.27 -9.95
CA MET A 29 2.46 6.32 -10.63
C MET A 29 1.59 5.82 -11.78
N ILE A 30 1.08 4.60 -11.64
CA ILE A 30 0.18 4.00 -12.62
C ILE A 30 -1.18 4.69 -12.54
N SER A 31 -1.65 5.17 -13.69
CA SER A 31 -2.97 5.78 -13.87
C SER A 31 -3.88 4.94 -14.76
N ASN A 32 -3.30 4.12 -15.65
CA ASN A 32 -4.05 3.34 -16.64
C ASN A 32 -3.36 2.02 -17.01
N ILE A 33 -4.14 1.13 -17.63
CA ILE A 33 -3.72 -0.23 -17.99
C ILE A 33 -2.61 -0.27 -19.07
N ASN A 34 -2.58 0.72 -19.97
CA ASN A 34 -1.62 0.75 -21.08
C ASN A 34 -0.19 1.00 -20.59
N GLU A 35 -0.02 1.82 -19.54
CA GLU A 35 1.27 2.02 -18.86
C GLU A 35 1.84 0.70 -18.34
N VAL A 36 1.02 -0.08 -17.64
CA VAL A 36 1.42 -1.40 -17.10
C VAL A 36 1.78 -2.36 -18.23
N THR A 37 0.97 -2.42 -19.28
CA THR A 37 1.23 -3.32 -20.42
C THR A 37 2.55 -2.98 -21.10
N SER A 38 2.83 -1.69 -21.30
CA SER A 38 4.07 -1.21 -21.92
C SER A 38 5.28 -1.47 -21.03
N ALA A 39 5.17 -1.22 -19.73
CA ALA A 39 6.23 -1.51 -18.76
C ALA A 39 6.55 -3.01 -18.69
N LEU A 40 5.54 -3.88 -18.67
CA LEU A 40 5.72 -5.34 -18.70
C LEU A 40 6.46 -5.81 -19.96
N GLN A 41 6.19 -5.20 -21.12
CA GLN A 41 6.91 -5.52 -22.35
C GLN A 41 8.40 -5.16 -22.25
N LEU A 42 8.71 -3.99 -21.68
CA LEU A 42 10.09 -3.55 -21.45
C LEU A 42 10.81 -4.46 -20.43
N ILE A 43 10.15 -4.84 -19.34
CA ILE A 43 10.71 -5.77 -18.34
C ILE A 43 11.00 -7.14 -18.98
N LYS A 44 10.07 -7.67 -19.78
CA LYS A 44 10.27 -8.93 -20.51
C LYS A 44 11.38 -8.84 -21.55
N LYS A 45 11.56 -7.68 -22.19
CA LYS A 45 12.68 -7.44 -23.11
C LYS A 45 14.00 -7.47 -22.35
N ALA A 46 14.15 -6.66 -21.30
CA ALA A 46 15.33 -6.62 -20.44
C ALA A 46 15.74 -7.99 -19.91
N TYR A 47 14.75 -8.78 -19.46
CA TYR A 47 14.99 -10.15 -19.04
C TYR A 47 15.57 -11.02 -20.16
N ARG A 48 14.98 -10.99 -21.36
CA ARG A 48 15.46 -11.77 -22.51
C ARG A 48 16.86 -11.37 -22.93
N ASP A 49 17.17 -10.08 -22.89
CA ASP A 49 18.50 -9.55 -23.23
C ASP A 49 19.57 -10.13 -22.28
N LEU A 50 19.31 -10.16 -20.97
CA LEU A 50 20.23 -10.77 -19.99
C LEU A 50 20.38 -12.29 -20.18
N ILE A 51 19.31 -13.00 -20.52
CA ILE A 51 19.39 -14.44 -20.84
C ILE A 51 20.26 -14.68 -22.08
N GLN A 52 20.15 -13.83 -23.11
CA GLN A 52 20.99 -13.91 -24.31
C GLN A 52 22.47 -13.59 -24.03
N GLU A 53 22.74 -12.72 -23.06
CA GLU A 53 24.09 -12.47 -22.54
C GLU A 53 24.65 -13.63 -21.70
N GLY A 54 23.87 -14.70 -21.47
CA GLY A 54 24.27 -15.87 -20.69
C GLY A 54 24.11 -15.69 -19.17
N ILE A 55 23.46 -14.61 -18.73
CA ILE A 55 23.22 -14.35 -17.31
C ILE A 55 22.01 -15.17 -16.85
N LYS A 56 22.24 -16.08 -15.89
CA LYS A 56 21.17 -16.88 -15.29
C LYS A 56 20.46 -16.06 -14.22
N VAL A 57 19.34 -15.46 -14.60
CA VAL A 57 18.44 -14.72 -13.70
C VAL A 57 17.02 -15.28 -13.79
N LYS A 58 16.30 -15.24 -12.66
CA LYS A 58 14.88 -15.61 -12.60
C LYS A 58 14.01 -14.39 -12.88
N PHE A 59 12.93 -14.58 -13.63
CA PHE A 59 11.97 -13.50 -13.85
C PHE A 59 11.26 -13.17 -12.51
N PRO A 60 11.37 -11.94 -11.98
CA PRO A 60 10.78 -11.59 -10.69
C PRO A 60 9.27 -11.34 -10.85
N PRO A 61 8.47 -11.48 -9.76
CA PRO A 61 7.11 -10.98 -9.74
C PRO A 61 7.08 -9.47 -10.01
N VAL A 62 6.08 -9.04 -10.78
CA VAL A 62 5.85 -7.62 -11.10
C VAL A 62 4.50 -7.19 -10.52
N GLY A 63 4.47 -6.08 -9.80
CA GLY A 63 3.29 -5.47 -9.22
C GLY A 63 3.12 -4.01 -9.61
N VAL A 64 2.01 -3.41 -9.19
CA VAL A 64 1.76 -1.97 -9.33
C VAL A 64 1.52 -1.33 -7.98
N MET A 65 1.92 -0.06 -7.85
CA MET A 65 1.52 0.78 -6.75
C MET A 65 0.25 1.56 -7.11
N ILE A 66 -0.79 1.42 -6.30
CA ILE A 66 -2.01 2.21 -6.36
C ILE A 66 -1.79 3.45 -5.50
N GLU A 67 -1.50 4.56 -6.15
CA GLU A 67 -1.30 5.87 -5.53
C GLU A 67 -2.09 6.99 -6.22
N LEU A 68 -2.57 6.76 -7.44
CA LEU A 68 -3.43 7.68 -8.14
C LEU A 68 -4.91 7.23 -8.03
N PRO A 69 -5.86 8.16 -7.81
CA PRO A 69 -7.28 7.83 -7.72
C PRO A 69 -7.81 7.06 -8.94
N ALA A 70 -7.30 7.33 -10.14
CA ALA A 70 -7.68 6.62 -11.36
C ALA A 70 -7.38 5.11 -11.31
N ALA A 71 -6.31 4.71 -10.61
CA ALA A 71 -5.93 3.31 -10.47
C ALA A 71 -6.82 2.56 -9.47
N VAL A 72 -7.38 3.23 -8.46
CA VAL A 72 -8.33 2.63 -7.50
C VAL A 72 -9.51 2.00 -8.24
N TYR A 73 -10.14 2.77 -9.14
CA TYR A 73 -11.29 2.31 -9.94
C TYR A 73 -10.92 1.23 -10.98
N GLN A 74 -9.63 1.10 -11.32
CA GLN A 74 -9.12 0.10 -12.26
C GLN A 74 -8.43 -1.09 -11.60
N THR A 75 -8.44 -1.17 -10.26
CA THR A 75 -7.65 -2.17 -9.51
C THR A 75 -7.87 -3.59 -10.02
N ARG A 76 -9.12 -4.00 -10.24
CA ARG A 76 -9.44 -5.34 -10.75
C ARG A 76 -8.82 -5.63 -12.12
N ALA A 77 -8.84 -4.64 -13.02
CA ALA A 77 -8.26 -4.80 -14.35
C ALA A 77 -6.72 -4.83 -14.29
N LEU A 78 -6.12 -4.01 -13.42
CA LEU A 78 -4.68 -4.02 -13.16
C LEU A 78 -4.24 -5.36 -12.55
N ALA A 79 -4.98 -5.87 -11.56
CA ALA A 79 -4.72 -7.14 -10.88
C ALA A 79 -4.64 -8.35 -11.82
N LYS A 80 -5.37 -8.35 -12.94
CA LYS A 80 -5.28 -9.40 -13.97
C LYS A 80 -3.93 -9.45 -14.69
N LEU A 81 -3.18 -8.35 -14.71
CA LEU A 81 -1.94 -8.21 -15.46
C LEU A 81 -0.69 -8.41 -14.61
N VAL A 82 -0.83 -8.34 -13.28
CA VAL A 82 0.32 -8.29 -12.36
C VAL A 82 0.20 -9.35 -11.27
N ASP A 83 1.30 -9.55 -10.54
CA ASP A 83 1.43 -10.59 -9.52
C ASP A 83 0.95 -10.14 -8.14
N PHE A 84 1.02 -8.84 -7.85
CA PHE A 84 0.58 -8.25 -6.59
C PHE A 84 0.22 -6.77 -6.75
N ILE A 85 -0.53 -6.25 -5.78
CA ILE A 85 -0.89 -4.84 -5.67
C ILE A 85 -0.28 -4.27 -4.39
N SER A 86 0.26 -3.05 -4.44
CA SER A 86 0.60 -2.30 -3.23
C SER A 86 -0.11 -0.95 -3.24
N VAL A 87 -0.55 -0.45 -2.09
CA VAL A 87 -1.03 0.93 -1.97
C VAL A 87 0.09 1.83 -1.47
N GLY A 88 0.29 2.96 -2.15
CA GLY A 88 1.09 4.08 -1.65
C GLY A 88 0.20 5.04 -0.87
N SER A 89 0.07 4.86 0.44
CA SER A 89 -0.97 5.57 1.24
C SER A 89 -0.82 7.09 1.21
N ASN A 90 0.43 7.56 1.14
CA ASN A 90 0.75 8.97 1.25
C ASN A 90 0.25 9.74 0.02
N ASP A 91 0.69 9.32 -1.16
CA ASP A 91 0.32 9.93 -2.43
C ASP A 91 -1.16 9.70 -2.73
N LEU A 92 -1.70 8.50 -2.44
CA LEU A 92 -3.14 8.23 -2.56
C LEU A 92 -3.98 9.22 -1.76
N THR A 93 -3.63 9.45 -0.50
CA THR A 93 -4.34 10.41 0.36
C THR A 93 -4.22 11.83 -0.17
N GLN A 94 -3.00 12.24 -0.56
CA GLN A 94 -2.73 13.56 -1.11
C GLN A 94 -3.54 13.84 -2.38
N TYR A 95 -3.59 12.90 -3.32
CA TYR A 95 -4.34 13.06 -4.56
C TYR A 95 -5.85 12.94 -4.37
N LEU A 96 -6.33 12.07 -3.48
CA LEU A 96 -7.76 11.96 -3.18
C LEU A 96 -8.31 13.22 -2.51
N LEU A 97 -7.55 13.81 -1.59
CA LEU A 97 -7.99 14.98 -0.81
C LEU A 97 -7.58 16.31 -1.46
N ALA A 98 -6.78 16.27 -2.54
CA ALA A 98 -6.18 17.44 -3.17
C ALA A 98 -5.40 18.33 -2.18
N VAL A 99 -4.64 17.70 -1.28
CA VAL A 99 -3.87 18.37 -0.22
C VAL A 99 -2.39 18.03 -0.34
N ASP A 100 -1.55 19.05 -0.47
CA ASP A 100 -0.10 18.90 -0.34
C ASP A 100 0.29 18.83 1.14
N ARG A 101 0.68 17.64 1.59
CA ARG A 101 1.08 17.40 2.99
C ARG A 101 2.37 18.11 3.39
N ASN A 102 3.19 18.51 2.43
CA ASN A 102 4.43 19.26 2.68
C ASN A 102 4.18 20.77 2.78
N ASN A 103 2.96 21.23 2.51
CA ASN A 103 2.59 22.63 2.61
C ASN A 103 1.96 22.92 3.99
N PRO A 104 2.65 23.65 4.89
CA PRO A 104 2.17 23.88 6.26
C PRO A 104 0.82 24.60 6.35
N ARG A 105 0.41 25.30 5.28
CA ARG A 105 -0.87 26.02 5.24
C ARG A 105 -2.08 25.11 5.11
N VAL A 106 -1.90 23.89 4.59
CA VAL A 106 -2.98 22.94 4.28
C VAL A 106 -2.71 21.54 4.82
N ALA A 107 -1.54 21.28 5.38
CA ALA A 107 -1.17 19.96 5.90
C ALA A 107 -2.14 19.42 6.97
N ASN A 108 -2.83 20.29 7.70
CA ASN A 108 -3.87 19.92 8.67
C ASN A 108 -5.13 19.30 8.03
N LEU A 109 -5.33 19.47 6.71
CA LEU A 109 -6.43 18.85 5.95
C LEU A 109 -6.08 17.42 5.51
N TYR A 110 -4.81 17.02 5.57
CA TYR A 110 -4.39 15.66 5.26
C TYR A 110 -4.86 14.71 6.37
N SER A 111 -5.62 13.67 6.01
CA SER A 111 -6.06 12.66 6.97
C SER A 111 -6.13 11.27 6.35
N ALA A 112 -5.35 10.34 6.89
CA ALA A 112 -5.40 8.92 6.50
C ALA A 112 -6.70 8.23 6.93
N PHE A 113 -7.43 8.80 7.90
CA PHE A 113 -8.73 8.30 8.37
C PHE A 113 -9.91 8.97 7.67
N HIS A 114 -9.68 9.76 6.62
CA HIS A 114 -10.76 10.35 5.85
C HIS A 114 -11.62 9.24 5.21
N PRO A 115 -12.96 9.30 5.27
CA PRO A 115 -13.84 8.24 4.74
C PRO A 115 -13.54 7.87 3.28
N ALA A 116 -13.30 8.87 2.42
CA ALA A 116 -12.91 8.64 1.03
C ALA A 116 -11.60 7.84 0.86
N VAL A 117 -10.63 8.01 1.76
CA VAL A 117 -9.38 7.24 1.74
C VAL A 117 -9.65 5.80 2.14
N LEU A 118 -10.39 5.58 3.24
CA LEU A 118 -10.77 4.22 3.67
C LEU A 118 -11.61 3.49 2.62
N GLY A 119 -12.56 4.19 2.00
CA GLY A 119 -13.35 3.68 0.88
C GLY A 119 -12.49 3.27 -0.32
N ALA A 120 -11.49 4.08 -0.68
CA ALA A 120 -10.55 3.74 -1.74
C ALA A 120 -9.72 2.50 -1.40
N LEU A 121 -9.22 2.39 -0.16
CA LEU A 121 -8.47 1.21 0.30
C LEU A 121 -9.32 -0.06 0.23
N GLN A 122 -10.56 0.00 0.74
CA GLN A 122 -11.49 -1.13 0.67
C GLN A 122 -11.78 -1.54 -0.78
N GLN A 123 -11.95 -0.57 -1.68
CA GLN A 123 -12.16 -0.83 -3.11
C GLN A 123 -10.95 -1.51 -3.75
N VAL A 124 -9.73 -1.11 -3.39
CA VAL A 124 -8.49 -1.76 -3.86
C VAL A 124 -8.44 -3.21 -3.39
N VAL A 125 -8.63 -3.46 -2.10
CA VAL A 125 -8.58 -4.83 -1.55
C VAL A 125 -9.63 -5.72 -2.20
N ASN A 126 -10.87 -5.24 -2.31
CA ASN A 126 -11.95 -6.00 -2.96
C ASN A 126 -11.62 -6.30 -4.44
N GLY A 127 -11.06 -5.33 -5.16
CA GLY A 127 -10.69 -5.47 -6.56
C GLY A 127 -9.57 -6.50 -6.79
N ALA A 128 -8.58 -6.54 -5.90
CA ALA A 128 -7.48 -7.50 -5.97
C ALA A 128 -7.90 -8.91 -5.49
N ALA A 129 -8.69 -8.98 -4.40
CA ALA A 129 -9.24 -10.24 -3.88
C ALA A 129 -10.11 -10.95 -4.92
N ALA A 130 -10.88 -10.20 -5.72
CA ALA A 130 -11.69 -10.74 -6.82
C ALA A 130 -10.86 -11.44 -7.92
N GLU A 131 -9.55 -11.19 -7.99
CA GLU A 131 -8.61 -11.83 -8.92
C GLU A 131 -7.57 -12.70 -8.20
N GLY A 132 -7.77 -12.94 -6.89
CA GLY A 132 -6.87 -13.75 -6.05
C GLY A 132 -5.46 -13.18 -5.93
N LYS A 133 -5.32 -11.84 -5.98
CA LYS A 133 -4.02 -11.17 -5.89
C LYS A 133 -3.78 -10.62 -4.48
N PRO A 134 -2.57 -10.82 -3.92
CA PRO A 134 -2.24 -10.27 -2.61
C PRO A 134 -2.13 -8.75 -2.68
N VAL A 135 -2.46 -8.10 -1.57
CA VAL A 135 -2.42 -6.65 -1.43
C VAL A 135 -1.53 -6.24 -0.26
N SER A 136 -0.56 -5.39 -0.56
CA SER A 136 0.25 -4.72 0.44
C SER A 136 -0.10 -3.24 0.55
N ILE A 137 0.36 -2.60 1.62
CA ILE A 137 0.32 -1.15 1.76
C ILE A 137 1.64 -0.67 2.34
N CYS A 138 2.13 0.43 1.79
CA CYS A 138 3.29 1.16 2.27
C CYS A 138 2.94 2.63 2.50
N GLY A 139 3.78 3.31 3.27
CA GLY A 139 3.58 4.70 3.65
C GLY A 139 3.30 4.83 5.14
N GLU A 140 2.94 6.03 5.57
CA GLU A 140 2.80 6.35 6.99
C GLU A 140 1.61 5.63 7.62
N MET A 141 0.54 5.39 6.85
CA MET A 141 -0.66 4.71 7.33
C MET A 141 -0.38 3.27 7.78
N ALA A 142 0.50 2.54 7.07
CA ALA A 142 0.91 1.19 7.47
C ALA A 142 1.63 1.17 8.82
N GLY A 143 2.27 2.28 9.20
CA GLY A 143 2.99 2.45 10.46
C GLY A 143 2.15 3.03 11.62
N ASP A 144 0.91 3.44 11.38
CA ASP A 144 -0.02 3.88 12.42
C ASP A 144 -0.74 2.66 13.03
N PRO A 145 -0.69 2.42 14.35
CA PRO A 145 -1.26 1.21 14.93
C PRO A 145 -2.78 1.10 14.80
N GLY A 146 -3.50 2.23 14.81
CA GLY A 146 -4.95 2.22 14.65
C GLY A 146 -5.35 1.92 13.21
N ALA A 147 -4.67 2.56 12.26
CA ALA A 147 -4.86 2.26 10.85
C ALA A 147 -4.47 0.81 10.51
N ALA A 148 -3.39 0.28 11.11
CA ALA A 148 -2.98 -1.12 10.91
C ALA A 148 -4.07 -2.13 11.30
N VAL A 149 -4.84 -1.86 12.37
CA VAL A 149 -5.99 -2.70 12.76
C VAL A 149 -7.05 -2.70 11.66
N LEU A 150 -7.40 -1.52 11.13
CA LEU A 150 -8.34 -1.41 10.02
C LEU A 150 -7.82 -2.09 8.76
N LEU A 151 -6.54 -1.90 8.41
CA LEU A 151 -5.93 -2.52 7.23
C LEU A 151 -5.91 -4.05 7.33
N MET A 152 -5.61 -4.60 8.51
CA MET A 152 -5.72 -6.03 8.76
C MET A 152 -7.16 -6.52 8.57
N ALA A 153 -8.15 -5.82 9.14
CA ALA A 153 -9.56 -6.17 9.00
C ALA A 153 -10.07 -6.05 7.54
N MET A 154 -9.54 -5.09 6.78
CA MET A 154 -9.86 -4.94 5.35
C MET A 154 -9.35 -6.13 4.52
N GLY A 155 -8.30 -6.81 4.98
CA GLY A 155 -7.66 -7.93 4.27
C GLY A 155 -6.33 -7.59 3.60
N TYR A 156 -5.59 -6.58 4.07
CA TYR A 156 -4.22 -6.35 3.59
C TYR A 156 -3.28 -7.45 4.11
N ASP A 157 -2.57 -8.11 3.20
CA ASP A 157 -1.65 -9.21 3.51
C ASP A 157 -0.32 -8.73 4.11
N VAL A 158 0.16 -7.56 3.66
CA VAL A 158 1.49 -7.04 4.03
C VAL A 158 1.42 -5.55 4.36
N LEU A 159 1.86 -5.21 5.57
CA LEU A 159 2.06 -3.83 6.01
C LEU A 159 3.55 -3.49 5.98
N SER A 160 3.96 -2.58 5.09
CA SER A 160 5.35 -2.14 4.95
C SER A 160 5.53 -0.74 5.55
N MET A 161 6.45 -0.63 6.51
CA MET A 161 6.63 0.58 7.32
C MET A 161 8.10 0.79 7.69
N ASN A 162 8.41 1.96 8.25
CA ASN A 162 9.73 2.21 8.83
C ASN A 162 10.01 1.27 10.03
N ALA A 163 11.28 1.01 10.30
CA ALA A 163 11.68 0.07 11.35
C ALA A 163 11.23 0.49 12.77
N ALA A 164 11.09 1.81 13.03
CA ALA A 164 10.69 2.33 14.33
C ALA A 164 9.21 2.02 14.66
N SER A 165 8.34 1.98 13.66
CA SER A 165 6.91 1.63 13.83
C SER A 165 6.66 0.14 13.99
N LEU A 166 7.58 -0.72 13.52
CA LEU A 166 7.35 -2.16 13.35
C LEU A 166 6.95 -2.87 14.65
N LEU A 167 7.69 -2.66 15.74
CA LEU A 167 7.38 -3.32 17.03
C LEU A 167 6.06 -2.82 17.64
N LYS A 168 5.77 -1.54 17.47
CA LYS A 168 4.55 -0.91 17.99
C LYS A 168 3.31 -1.44 17.28
N VAL A 169 3.32 -1.46 15.94
CA VAL A 169 2.22 -2.03 15.14
C VAL A 169 2.06 -3.53 15.43
N LYS A 170 3.16 -4.29 15.45
CA LYS A 170 3.13 -5.72 15.79
C LYS A 170 2.50 -5.97 17.15
N SER A 171 2.80 -5.16 18.16
CA SER A 171 2.21 -5.31 19.49
C SER A 171 0.70 -5.08 19.49
N VAL A 172 0.22 -4.06 18.76
CA VAL A 172 -1.21 -3.75 18.66
C VAL A 172 -1.97 -4.85 17.92
N LEU A 173 -1.49 -5.27 16.75
CA LEU A 173 -2.14 -6.34 15.97
C LEU A 173 -2.23 -7.66 16.73
N ARG A 174 -1.26 -7.95 17.61
CA ARG A 174 -1.28 -9.15 18.46
C ARG A 174 -2.20 -9.07 19.67
N SER A 175 -2.73 -7.89 19.98
CA SER A 175 -3.57 -7.63 21.15
C SER A 175 -5.06 -7.51 20.81
N ILE A 176 -5.41 -7.54 19.52
CA ILE A 176 -6.77 -7.38 19.02
C ILE A 176 -7.09 -8.60 18.16
N THR A 177 -8.27 -9.20 18.37
CA THR A 177 -8.72 -10.32 17.55
C THR A 177 -9.27 -9.81 16.23
N LEU A 178 -9.25 -10.66 15.20
CA LEU A 178 -9.74 -10.27 13.88
C LEU A 178 -11.23 -9.90 13.92
N GLU A 179 -12.04 -10.63 14.70
CA GLU A 179 -13.48 -10.38 14.83
C GLU A 179 -13.78 -8.99 15.43
N VAL A 180 -12.94 -8.52 16.36
CA VAL A 180 -13.07 -7.17 16.93
C VAL A 180 -12.65 -6.11 15.91
N ALA A 181 -11.60 -6.36 15.14
CA ALA A 181 -11.12 -5.47 14.10
C ALA A 181 -12.13 -5.35 12.94
N GLU A 182 -12.76 -6.45 12.53
CA GLU A 182 -13.82 -6.49 11.52
C GLU A 182 -15.05 -5.71 11.96
N LYS A 183 -15.50 -5.90 13.21
CA LYS A 183 -16.62 -5.11 13.75
C LYS A 183 -16.30 -3.61 13.80
N LEU A 184 -15.09 -3.25 14.23
CA LEU A 184 -14.63 -1.86 14.21
C LEU A 184 -14.62 -1.29 12.78
N LEU A 185 -14.18 -2.08 11.80
CA LEU A 185 -14.18 -1.68 10.41
C LEU A 185 -15.61 -1.45 9.90
N GLU A 186 -16.56 -2.33 10.19
CA GLU A 186 -17.98 -2.14 9.86
C GLU A 186 -18.52 -0.82 10.41
N ASP A 187 -18.28 -0.54 11.69
CA ASP A 187 -18.71 0.70 12.35
C ASP A 187 -18.07 1.94 11.70
N VAL A 188 -16.75 1.90 11.45
CA VAL A 188 -15.97 3.02 10.87
C VAL A 188 -16.38 3.30 9.42
N MET A 189 -16.65 2.27 8.63
CA MET A 189 -17.04 2.43 7.22
C MET A 189 -18.42 3.07 7.05
N ALA A 190 -19.23 3.13 8.12
CA ALA A 190 -20.51 3.82 8.17
C ALA A 190 -20.41 5.28 8.67
N MET A 191 -19.21 5.77 9.01
CA MET A 191 -19.00 7.13 9.51
C MET A 191 -18.55 8.09 8.39
N ASP A 192 -19.04 9.33 8.45
CA ASP A 192 -18.75 10.37 7.45
C ASP A 192 -17.66 11.38 7.89
N ASP A 193 -17.14 11.26 9.12
CA ASP A 193 -16.18 12.22 9.67
C ASP A 193 -14.89 11.55 10.17
N ALA A 194 -13.76 12.11 9.75
CA ALA A 194 -12.44 11.56 10.06
C ALA A 194 -12.10 11.60 11.57
N GLN A 195 -12.60 12.60 12.32
CA GLN A 195 -12.34 12.69 13.76
C GLN A 195 -13.17 11.67 14.53
N MET A 196 -14.42 11.44 14.12
CA MET A 196 -15.27 10.38 14.68
C MET A 196 -14.65 9.00 14.43
N ILE A 197 -14.18 8.75 13.20
CA ILE A 197 -13.45 7.52 12.86
C ILE A 197 -12.24 7.34 13.76
N ARG A 198 -11.40 8.38 13.88
CA ARG A 198 -10.21 8.31 14.73
C ARG A 198 -10.55 8.03 16.19
N SER A 199 -11.62 8.64 16.69
CA SER A 199 -12.08 8.45 18.07
C SER A 199 -12.59 7.04 18.32
N ALA A 200 -13.30 6.44 17.37
CA ALA A 200 -13.76 5.05 17.45
C ALA A 200 -12.58 4.07 17.48
N VAL A 201 -11.58 4.28 16.61
CA VAL A 201 -10.35 3.49 16.59
C VAL A 201 -9.59 3.63 17.92
N ASP A 202 -9.38 4.85 18.40
CA ASP A 202 -8.68 5.09 19.67
C ASP A 202 -9.41 4.44 20.86
N LEU A 203 -10.75 4.43 20.87
CA LEU A 203 -11.56 3.74 21.89
C LEU A 203 -11.40 2.22 21.81
N ALA A 204 -11.39 1.64 20.61
CA ALA A 204 -11.16 0.21 20.44
C ALA A 204 -9.76 -0.21 20.94
N LEU A 205 -8.74 0.59 20.64
CA LEU A 205 -7.38 0.38 21.14
C LEU A 205 -7.28 0.54 22.66
N TYR A 206 -8.03 1.47 23.24
CA TYR A 206 -8.14 1.62 24.70
C TYR A 206 -8.77 0.39 25.36
N ASN A 207 -9.88 -0.10 24.82
CA ASN A 207 -10.57 -1.28 25.32
C ASN A 207 -9.71 -2.55 25.20
N ALA A 208 -8.83 -2.61 24.20
CA ALA A 208 -7.85 -3.68 24.02
C ALA A 208 -6.61 -3.54 24.95
N GLY A 209 -6.54 -2.49 25.78
CA GLY A 209 -5.47 -2.29 26.75
C GLY A 209 -4.12 -1.88 26.14
N VAL A 210 -4.12 -1.40 24.89
CA VAL A 210 -2.90 -0.97 24.17
C VAL A 210 -2.74 0.55 24.09
N ASP A 211 -3.57 1.32 24.80
CA ASP A 211 -3.53 2.80 24.82
C ASP A 211 -2.15 3.35 25.23
N ARG A 212 -1.44 2.66 26.12
CA ARG A 212 -0.10 3.03 26.57
C ARG A 212 0.89 3.12 25.43
N LEU A 213 0.73 2.29 24.39
CA LEU A 213 1.57 2.30 23.20
C LEU A 213 1.28 3.52 22.32
N LEU A 214 0.09 4.12 22.41
CA LEU A 214 -0.32 5.27 21.60
C LEU A 214 0.19 6.60 22.16
N ARG A 215 0.42 6.70 23.47
CA ARG A 215 0.85 7.95 24.13
C ARG A 215 2.18 8.49 23.62
N SER A 216 3.06 7.66 23.06
CA SER A 216 4.35 8.11 22.49
C SER A 216 4.23 8.83 21.14
N SER A 217 3.05 8.81 20.49
CA SER A 217 2.84 9.40 19.15
C SER A 217 2.00 10.68 19.16
N ARG A 218 1.49 11.11 20.33
CA ARG A 218 0.67 12.34 20.45
C ARG A 218 1.50 13.59 20.80
N THR A 219 2.82 13.47 20.92
CA THR A 219 3.72 14.54 21.37
C THR A 219 4.66 15.11 20.30
N ASN A 220 4.44 14.82 19.01
CA ASN A 220 5.14 15.48 17.91
C ASN A 220 4.13 16.06 16.93
#